data_AF-A0A0C3E4T6-F1
#
_entry.id   AF-A0A0C3E4T6-F1
#
_cell.length_a   1.000
_cell.length_b   1.000
_cell.length_c   1.000
_cell.angle_alpha   90.00
_cell.angle_beta   90.00
_cell.angle_gamma   90.00
#
_symmetry.space_group_name_H-M   'P 1'
#
loop_
_entity.id
_entity.type
_entity.pdbx_description
1 polymer ?
#
loop_
_entity_poly.entity_id
_entity_poly.type
_entity_poly.pdbx_seq_one_letter_code
_entity_poly.pdbx_strand_id
1 'polypeptide(L)'
;QANNNRRQLASTRIGGCACVRHGCFVPHAMMDFQKGEQQVNMDYSLVQAVHHQMGHEQPVIHFYDINCQYSKNLCWQIEEHQLVSLPPGLKIQPGIGIWHVHGHKLECFVRYSPNFIPGVGNMDGEIMETLWSSLNIISPST
;
A
#
# COMPACT_ATOMS: atom_id res chain seq x y z
N GLN A 1 2.01 20.58 -0.52
CA GLN A 1 0.82 19.78 -0.89
C GLN A 1 -0.32 20.73 -1.26
N ALA A 2 -0.93 20.55 -2.44
CA ALA A 2 -1.92 21.48 -3.00
C ALA A 2 -3.23 21.62 -2.18
N ASN A 3 -3.49 20.71 -1.23
CA ASN A 3 -4.75 20.65 -0.49
C ASN A 3 -4.73 21.21 0.94
N ASN A 4 -3.59 21.65 1.47
CA ASN A 4 -3.51 22.07 2.89
C ASN A 4 -4.35 23.30 3.25
N ASN A 5 -4.80 24.10 2.27
CA ASN A 5 -5.53 25.35 2.50
C ASN A 5 -7.01 25.33 2.07
N ARG A 6 -7.53 24.20 1.56
CA ARG A 6 -8.95 24.12 1.16
C ARG A 6 -9.79 23.59 2.31
N ARG A 7 -10.40 24.51 3.06
CA ARG A 7 -11.43 24.19 4.05
C ARG A 7 -12.68 23.75 3.27
N GLN A 8 -13.18 22.53 3.49
CA GLN A 8 -14.37 21.89 2.85
C GLN A 8 -14.13 20.89 1.70
N LEU A 9 -13.04 20.12 1.71
CA LEU A 9 -12.93 18.98 0.79
C LEU A 9 -13.48 17.70 1.41
N ALA A 10 -14.29 16.96 0.64
CA ALA A 10 -14.77 15.62 1.04
C ALA A 10 -13.64 14.57 1.04
N SER A 11 -12.63 14.76 0.18
CA SER A 11 -11.43 13.93 0.07
C SER A 11 -10.18 14.81 -0.09
N THR A 12 -9.11 14.44 0.58
CA THR A 12 -7.83 15.18 0.59
C THR A 12 -6.77 14.54 -0.31
N ARG A 13 -6.89 13.24 -0.56
CA ARG A 13 -5.98 12.40 -1.36
C ARG A 13 -6.69 11.08 -1.71
N ILE A 14 -6.17 10.35 -2.69
CA ILE A 14 -6.60 8.98 -3.00
C ILE A 14 -5.47 8.02 -2.62
N GLY A 15 -5.84 6.86 -2.07
CA GLY A 15 -4.94 5.74 -1.84
C GLY A 15 -5.47 4.47 -2.47
N GLY A 16 -4.61 3.46 -2.59
CA GLY A 16 -5.05 2.16 -3.04
C GLY A 16 -3.93 1.14 -3.19
N CYS A 17 -4.29 -0.04 -3.69
CA CYS A 17 -3.37 -1.11 -4.02
C CYS A 17 -3.37 -1.40 -5.52
N ALA A 18 -2.19 -1.67 -6.07
CA ALA A 18 -2.02 -2.18 -7.41
C ALA A 18 -1.15 -3.44 -7.40
N CYS A 19 -1.34 -4.29 -8.40
CA CYS A 19 -0.45 -5.40 -8.65
C CYS A 19 0.93 -4.86 -9.02
N VAL A 20 1.90 -5.08 -8.13
CA VAL A 20 3.27 -4.62 -8.34
C VAL A 20 3.86 -5.12 -9.67
N ARG A 21 3.51 -6.35 -10.10
CA ARG A 21 4.08 -6.97 -11.31
C ARG A 21 3.47 -6.46 -12.62
N HIS A 22 2.17 -6.21 -12.63
CA HIS A 22 1.44 -5.90 -13.86
C HIS A 22 1.00 -4.43 -13.96
N GLY A 23 1.09 -3.66 -12.87
CA GLY A 23 0.64 -2.27 -12.85
C GLY A 23 -0.87 -2.09 -12.89
N CYS A 24 -1.66 -3.12 -12.61
CA CYS A 24 -3.11 -3.03 -12.58
C CYS A 24 -3.58 -2.66 -11.17
N PHE A 25 -4.41 -1.63 -11.02
CA PHE A 25 -5.11 -1.36 -9.77
C PHE A 25 -5.96 -2.58 -9.38
N VAL A 26 -5.95 -2.93 -8.10
CA VAL A 26 -6.72 -4.05 -7.59
C VAL A 26 -8.18 -3.59 -7.39
N PRO A 27 -9.17 -4.27 -7.96
CA PRO A 27 -10.57 -3.95 -7.74
C PRO A 27 -10.94 -3.87 -6.26
N HIS A 28 -11.79 -2.91 -5.92
CA HIS A 28 -12.25 -2.60 -4.54
C HIS A 28 -11.14 -2.17 -3.57
N ALA A 29 -9.91 -1.94 -4.02
CA ALA A 29 -8.79 -1.49 -3.20
C ALA A 29 -8.35 -0.05 -3.53
N MET A 30 -9.28 0.82 -3.91
CA MET A 30 -9.05 2.24 -4.21
C MET A 30 -9.97 3.12 -3.37
N MET A 31 -9.42 4.01 -2.55
CA MET A 31 -10.14 4.72 -1.50
C MET A 31 -9.82 6.22 -1.49
N ASP A 32 -10.83 7.02 -1.16
CA ASP A 32 -10.67 8.43 -0.83
C ASP A 32 -10.22 8.62 0.63
N PHE A 33 -9.26 9.51 0.85
CA PHE A 33 -8.78 9.88 2.17
C PHE A 33 -9.52 11.12 2.67
N GLN A 34 -10.42 10.93 3.63
CA GLN A 34 -11.23 12.00 4.22
C GLN A 34 -10.37 13.00 5.00
N LYS A 35 -9.28 12.52 5.63
CA LYS A 35 -8.35 13.35 6.40
C LYS A 35 -6.96 12.72 6.42
N GLY A 36 -6.13 13.07 5.45
CA GLY A 36 -4.76 12.56 5.34
C GLY A 36 -4.70 11.03 5.21
N GLU A 37 -3.48 10.51 5.20
CA GLU A 37 -3.23 9.08 5.04
C GLU A 37 -3.32 8.35 6.38
N GLN A 38 -4.55 8.01 6.76
CA GLN A 38 -4.82 7.22 7.95
C GLN A 38 -4.60 5.74 7.67
N GLN A 39 -3.97 5.03 8.61
CA GLN A 39 -3.67 3.60 8.45
C GLN A 39 -4.92 2.75 8.27
N VAL A 40 -6.05 3.11 8.90
CA VAL A 40 -7.35 2.42 8.70
C VAL A 40 -7.79 2.37 7.23
N ASN A 41 -7.49 3.41 6.44
CA ASN A 41 -7.81 3.43 5.02
C ASN A 41 -6.90 2.49 4.23
N MET A 42 -5.63 2.39 4.64
CA MET A 42 -4.66 1.48 4.03
C MET A 42 -4.94 0.02 4.42
N ASP A 43 -5.37 -0.22 5.66
CA ASP A 43 -5.81 -1.54 6.13
C ASP A 43 -6.97 -2.04 5.29
N TYR A 44 -7.98 -1.20 5.07
CA TYR A 44 -9.11 -1.53 4.20
C TYR A 44 -8.63 -1.87 2.79
N SER A 45 -7.79 -1.02 2.19
CA SER A 45 -7.26 -1.22 0.85
C SER A 45 -6.48 -2.54 0.72
N LEU A 46 -5.58 -2.82 1.66
CA LEU A 46 -4.79 -4.04 1.69
C LEU A 46 -5.67 -5.27 1.84
N VAL A 47 -6.64 -5.25 2.77
CA VAL A 47 -7.53 -6.39 3.00
C VAL A 47 -8.40 -6.67 1.77
N GLN A 48 -8.95 -5.64 1.12
CA GLN A 48 -9.70 -5.82 -0.13
C GLN A 48 -8.80 -6.39 -1.23
N ALA A 49 -7.56 -5.92 -1.35
CA ALA A 49 -6.63 -6.45 -2.33
C ALA A 49 -6.30 -7.93 -2.11
N VAL A 50 -6.13 -8.33 -0.84
CA VAL A 50 -5.93 -9.73 -0.44
C VAL A 50 -7.15 -10.60 -0.77
N HIS A 51 -8.36 -10.11 -0.52
CA HIS A 51 -9.59 -10.84 -0.85
C HIS A 51 -9.85 -10.95 -2.35
N HIS A 52 -9.37 -9.98 -3.13
CA HIS A 52 -9.48 -10.04 -4.58
C HIS A 52 -8.50 -11.05 -5.22
N GLN A 53 -7.45 -11.46 -4.52
CA GLN A 53 -6.47 -12.41 -5.05
C GLN A 53 -7.07 -13.82 -5.11
N MET A 54 -6.97 -14.46 -6.29
CA MET A 54 -7.60 -15.76 -6.62
C MET A 54 -6.97 -16.99 -5.92
N GLY A 55 -6.16 -16.79 -4.87
CA GLY A 55 -5.51 -17.89 -4.14
C GLY A 55 -4.91 -17.42 -2.82
N HIS A 56 -5.57 -17.78 -1.71
CA HIS A 56 -5.14 -17.49 -0.34
C HIS A 56 -4.00 -18.38 0.16
N GLU A 57 -3.56 -19.34 -0.66
CA GLU A 57 -2.53 -20.31 -0.30
C GLU A 57 -1.10 -19.78 -0.49
N GLN A 58 -0.94 -18.66 -1.20
CA GLN A 58 0.35 -18.04 -1.46
C GLN A 58 0.63 -16.89 -0.48
N PRO A 59 1.89 -16.73 -0.03
CA PRO A 59 2.27 -15.55 0.73
C PRO A 59 2.06 -14.28 -0.11
N VAL A 60 1.58 -13.23 0.53
CA VAL A 60 1.39 -11.91 -0.09
C VAL A 60 2.64 -11.08 0.18
N ILE A 61 3.24 -10.53 -0.87
CA ILE A 61 4.30 -9.52 -0.72
C ILE A 61 3.63 -8.15 -0.85
N HIS A 62 3.67 -7.37 0.23
CA HIS A 62 3.05 -6.04 0.28
C HIS A 62 4.14 -4.97 0.25
N PHE A 63 4.09 -4.08 -0.74
CA PHE A 63 4.98 -2.91 -0.81
C PHE A 63 4.27 -1.66 -0.29
N TYR A 64 4.93 -0.97 0.63
CA TYR A 64 4.47 0.31 1.17
C TYR A 64 5.64 1.04 1.83
N ASP A 65 5.77 2.34 1.60
CA ASP A 65 6.94 3.14 1.98
C ASP A 65 7.29 2.98 3.45
N ILE A 66 6.27 2.99 4.31
CA ILE A 66 6.42 2.92 5.76
C ILE A 66 6.21 1.53 6.33
N ASN A 67 6.38 0.46 5.55
CA ASN A 67 6.17 -0.91 6.03
C ASN A 67 6.99 -1.27 7.28
N CYS A 68 8.18 -0.68 7.46
CA CYS A 68 8.97 -0.87 8.69
C CYS A 68 8.29 -0.37 9.99
N GLN A 69 7.23 0.43 9.85
CA GLN A 69 6.37 0.92 10.93
C GLN A 69 4.99 0.27 10.84
N TYR A 70 4.36 0.35 9.67
CA TYR A 70 3.00 -0.11 9.41
C TYR A 70 2.83 -1.61 9.70
N SER A 71 3.71 -2.46 9.18
CA SER A 71 3.54 -3.91 9.29
C SER A 71 3.67 -4.45 10.72
N LYS A 72 4.23 -3.67 11.66
CA LYS A 72 4.40 -4.08 13.06
C LYS A 72 3.08 -4.17 13.79
N ASN A 73 2.14 -3.29 13.47
CA ASN A 73 0.86 -3.18 14.16
C ASN A 73 -0.32 -3.63 13.29
N LEU A 74 -0.08 -4.00 12.03
CA LEU A 74 -1.11 -4.34 11.05
C LEU A 74 -2.16 -5.33 11.59
N CYS A 75 -1.73 -6.47 12.13
CA CYS A 75 -2.68 -7.48 12.63
C CYS A 75 -3.53 -6.92 13.78
N TRP A 76 -2.90 -6.21 14.72
CA TRP A 76 -3.59 -5.61 15.86
C TRP A 76 -4.59 -4.53 15.41
N GLN A 77 -4.22 -3.69 14.44
CA GLN A 77 -5.08 -2.65 13.88
C GLN A 77 -6.32 -3.23 13.19
N ILE A 78 -6.13 -4.26 12.36
CA ILE A 78 -7.22 -4.94 11.67
C ILE A 78 -8.18 -5.59 12.67
N GLU A 79 -7.65 -6.24 13.71
CA GLU A 79 -8.45 -6.85 14.78
C GLU A 79 -9.22 -5.82 15.62
N GLU A 80 -8.63 -4.66 15.92
CA GLU A 80 -9.26 -3.60 16.70
C GLU A 80 -10.43 -2.95 15.95
N HIS A 81 -10.25 -2.65 14.66
CA HIS A 81 -11.25 -1.91 13.89
C HIS A 81 -12.48 -2.75 13.53
N GLN A 82 -12.36 -4.08 13.43
CA GLN A 82 -13.46 -5.02 13.11
C GLN A 82 -14.25 -4.72 11.82
N LEU A 83 -13.78 -3.79 10.99
CA LEU A 83 -14.39 -3.42 9.72
C LEU A 83 -14.00 -4.39 8.60
N VAL A 84 -12.83 -5.01 8.73
CA VAL A 84 -12.20 -5.89 7.74
C VAL A 84 -11.42 -6.99 8.45
N SER A 85 -11.14 -8.10 7.76
CA SER A 85 -10.36 -9.21 8.32
C SER A 85 -9.49 -9.87 7.25
N LEU A 86 -8.30 -10.31 7.64
CA LEU A 86 -7.43 -11.10 6.76
C LEU A 86 -7.82 -12.59 6.82
N PRO A 87 -7.64 -13.34 5.72
CA PRO A 87 -7.77 -14.79 5.72
C PRO A 87 -6.89 -15.43 6.81
N PRO A 88 -7.41 -16.43 7.56
CA PRO A 88 -6.64 -17.12 8.59
C PRO A 88 -5.36 -17.74 8.04
N GLY A 89 -4.24 -17.57 8.75
CA GLY A 89 -2.95 -18.15 8.37
C GLY A 89 -2.24 -17.47 7.20
N LEU A 90 -2.79 -16.38 6.65
CA LEU A 90 -2.13 -15.60 5.61
C LEU A 90 -0.80 -15.05 6.11
N LYS A 91 0.25 -15.23 5.30
CA LYS A 91 1.56 -14.62 5.54
C LYS A 91 1.72 -13.40 4.65
N ILE A 92 1.94 -12.25 5.26
CA ILE A 92 2.28 -11.01 4.55
C ILE A 92 3.77 -10.72 4.76
N GLN A 93 4.51 -10.71 3.66
CA GLN A 93 5.90 -10.29 3.61
C GLN A 93 5.94 -8.78 3.29
N PRO A 94 6.33 -7.92 4.24
CA PRO A 94 6.48 -6.50 3.98
C PRO A 94 7.71 -6.22 3.11
N GLY A 95 7.56 -5.29 2.18
CA GLY A 95 8.63 -4.69 1.37
C GLY A 95 8.49 -3.18 1.31
N ILE A 96 9.58 -2.48 1.04
CA ILE A 96 9.61 -1.02 0.83
C ILE A 96 10.20 -0.80 -0.56
N GLY A 97 9.62 0.11 -1.34
CA GLY A 97 10.11 0.44 -2.67
C GLY A 97 11.58 0.84 -2.64
N ILE A 98 12.31 0.53 -3.72
CA ILE A 98 13.78 0.67 -3.76
C ILE A 98 14.22 2.12 -3.56
N TRP A 99 13.45 3.11 -4.01
CA TRP A 99 13.79 4.51 -3.81
C TRP A 99 13.54 4.94 -2.36
N HIS A 100 12.50 4.40 -1.75
CA HIS A 100 12.11 4.74 -0.39
C HIS A 100 13.00 4.07 0.66
N VAL A 101 13.39 2.80 0.46
CA VAL A 101 14.11 2.02 1.48
C VAL A 101 15.47 2.61 1.83
N HIS A 102 16.11 3.33 0.90
CA HIS A 102 17.36 4.05 1.14
C HIS A 102 17.21 5.27 2.07
N GLY A 103 16.00 5.84 2.17
CA GLY A 103 15.68 6.92 3.11
C GLY A 103 15.41 6.43 4.53
N HIS A 104 15.35 5.11 4.75
CA HIS A 104 15.08 4.51 6.06
C HIS A 104 16.38 4.21 6.81
N LYS A 105 16.24 3.75 8.07
CA LYS A 105 17.38 3.24 8.85
C LYS A 105 18.05 2.09 8.12
N LEU A 106 19.37 1.93 8.29
CA LEU A 106 20.17 0.92 7.58
C LEU A 106 19.60 -0.51 7.70
N GLU A 107 19.05 -0.87 8.86
CA GLU A 107 18.39 -2.16 9.09
C GLU A 107 17.19 -2.44 8.17
N CYS A 108 16.53 -1.38 7.66
CA CYS A 108 15.40 -1.52 6.76
C CYS A 108 15.85 -1.98 5.37
N PHE A 109 17.04 -1.59 4.92
CA PHE A 109 17.58 -1.98 3.62
C PHE A 109 17.63 -3.50 3.48
N VAL A 110 18.24 -4.18 4.45
CA VAL A 110 18.38 -5.65 4.41
C VAL A 110 17.07 -6.39 4.68
N ARG A 111 16.10 -5.76 5.36
CA ARG A 111 14.84 -6.40 5.76
C ARG A 111 13.71 -6.23 4.75
N TYR A 112 13.66 -5.10 4.07
CA TYR A 112 12.49 -4.69 3.27
C TYR A 112 12.83 -4.34 1.82
N SER A 113 14.11 -4.26 1.42
CA SER A 113 14.44 -4.00 0.02
C SER A 113 13.92 -5.13 -0.88
N PRO A 114 13.34 -4.82 -2.06
CA PRO A 114 12.86 -5.85 -2.99
C PRO A 114 13.97 -6.83 -3.37
N ASN A 115 15.21 -6.35 -3.45
CA ASN A 115 16.38 -7.15 -3.82
C ASN A 115 16.66 -8.36 -2.91
N PHE A 116 16.14 -8.34 -1.67
CA PHE A 116 16.36 -9.40 -0.69
C PHE A 116 15.09 -10.20 -0.37
N ILE A 117 13.96 -9.94 -1.04
CA ILE A 117 12.69 -10.62 -0.78
C ILE A 117 12.50 -11.76 -1.81
N PRO A 118 12.54 -13.03 -1.37
CA PRO A 118 12.29 -14.15 -2.27
C PRO A 118 10.89 -14.11 -2.88
N GLY A 119 10.80 -14.49 -4.16
CA GLY A 119 9.53 -14.54 -4.88
C GLY A 119 9.04 -13.21 -5.45
N VAL A 120 9.71 -12.09 -5.16
CA VAL A 120 9.28 -10.80 -5.71
C VAL A 120 9.60 -10.64 -7.21
N GLY A 121 10.74 -11.18 -7.65
CA GLY A 121 11.26 -11.01 -9.01
C GLY A 121 12.18 -9.79 -9.13
N ASN A 122 12.51 -9.38 -10.35
CA ASN A 122 13.30 -8.16 -10.58
C ASN A 122 12.36 -6.96 -10.71
N MET A 123 12.16 -6.21 -9.63
CA MET A 123 11.32 -5.02 -9.62
C MET A 123 11.70 -4.02 -8.53
N ASP A 124 11.26 -2.78 -8.70
CA ASP A 124 11.54 -1.67 -7.80
C ASP A 124 10.56 -1.52 -6.63
N GLY A 125 9.32 -2.03 -6.76
CA GLY A 125 8.27 -1.83 -5.75
C GLY A 125 7.62 -0.45 -5.80
N GLU A 126 7.74 0.28 -6.91
CA GLU A 126 7.39 1.71 -7.06
C GLU A 126 6.23 1.91 -8.06
N ILE A 127 5.39 0.88 -8.20
CA ILE A 127 4.33 0.85 -9.20
C ILE A 127 3.28 1.93 -8.92
N MET A 128 3.02 2.22 -7.65
CA MET A 128 2.00 3.17 -7.24
C MET A 128 2.41 4.59 -7.66
N GLU A 129 3.65 5.01 -7.39
CA GLU A 129 4.21 6.28 -7.84
C GLU A 129 4.12 6.44 -9.37
N THR A 130 4.45 5.36 -10.10
CA THR A 130 4.39 5.34 -11.57
C THR A 130 2.97 5.56 -12.08
N LEU A 131 1.99 4.86 -11.51
CA LEU A 131 0.57 5.00 -11.86
C LEU A 131 0.04 6.39 -11.48
N TRP A 132 0.40 6.88 -10.29
CA TRP A 132 0.00 8.22 -9.83
C TRP A 132 0.58 9.33 -10.70
N SER A 133 1.84 9.20 -11.15
CA SER A 133 2.46 10.16 -12.06
C SER A 133 1.61 10.36 -13.32
N SER A 134 1.08 9.26 -13.88
CA SER A 134 0.21 9.30 -15.05
C SER A 134 -1.16 9.93 -14.74
N LEU A 135 -1.74 9.60 -13.59
CA LEU A 135 -3.05 10.12 -13.17
C LEU A 135 -3.01 11.61 -12.75
N ASN A 136 -1.86 12.08 -12.24
CA ASN A 136 -1.69 13.48 -11.86
C ASN A 136 -1.87 14.45 -13.03
N ILE A 137 -1.60 14.00 -14.27
CA ILE A 137 -1.78 14.81 -15.49
C ILE A 137 -3.26 15.16 -15.70
N ILE A 138 -4.17 14.23 -15.38
CA ILE A 138 -5.61 14.37 -15.59
C ILE A 138 -6.37 14.75 -14.30
N SER A 139 -5.69 14.79 -13.15
CA SER A 139 -6.28 15.21 -11.87
C SER A 139 -6.90 16.63 -11.89
N PRO A 140 -6.38 17.62 -12.64
CA PRO A 140 -7.00 18.95 -12.73
C PRO A 140 -8.23 19.00 -13.65
N SER A 141 -8.53 17.91 -14.37
CA SER A 141 -9.59 17.86 -15.38
C SER A 141 -10.95 17.60 -14.72
N THR A 142 -11.56 18.66 -14.21
CA THR A 142 -12.99 18.71 -13.84
C THR A 142 -13.56 20.05 -14.26
#